data_AF-A0A356LAA7-F1
#
_entry.id   AF-A0A356LAA7-F1
#
_cell.length_a   1.000
_cell.length_b   1.000
_cell.length_c   1.000
_cell.angle_alpha   90.00
_cell.angle_beta   90.00
_cell.angle_gamma   90.00
#
_symmetry.space_group_name_H-M   'P 1'
#
loop_
_entity.id
_entity.type
_entity.pdbx_description
1 polymer ?
#
loop_
_entity_poly.entity_id
_entity_poly.type
_entity_poly.pdbx_seq_one_letter_code
_entity_poly.pdbx_strand_id
1 'polypeptide(L)'
;MKGRSVTAAQKRFHCQMASLGCVACKKMRIFTPHVSIHHIDGRTKPWAHWLVLPLCGPHHQDMGALGVFAVHPYKARFESEYGTQKELFAECIGQLDNPPAEALALIASPAAKLAGMKKAAFEAA
;
A
#
# COMPACT_ATOMS: atom_id res chain seq x y z
N MET A 1 -13.71 -3.07 -9.55
CA MET A 1 -14.24 -3.99 -8.51
C MET A 1 -14.91 -3.19 -7.40
N LYS A 2 -16.13 -3.57 -6.99
CA LYS A 2 -16.82 -2.97 -5.82
C LYS A 2 -16.14 -3.46 -4.54
N GLY A 3 -15.66 -2.54 -3.72
CA GLY A 3 -15.02 -2.82 -2.44
C GLY A 3 -15.89 -2.40 -1.25
N ARG A 4 -15.36 -2.54 -0.04
CA ARG A 4 -15.92 -1.88 1.13
C ARG A 4 -15.82 -0.36 0.98
N SER A 5 -16.70 0.35 1.69
CA SER A 5 -16.60 1.80 1.81
C SER A 5 -15.41 2.17 2.70
N VAL A 6 -14.69 3.20 2.29
CA VAL A 6 -13.55 3.76 3.03
C VAL A 6 -14.09 4.63 4.17
N THR A 7 -13.59 4.45 5.40
CA THR A 7 -13.93 5.30 6.55
C THR A 7 -13.18 6.63 6.50
N ALA A 8 -13.58 7.60 7.33
CA ALA A 8 -12.88 8.89 7.44
C ALA A 8 -11.40 8.71 7.89
N ALA A 9 -11.14 7.80 8.82
CA ALA A 9 -9.80 7.49 9.30
C ALA A 9 -8.93 6.88 8.18
N GLN A 10 -9.47 5.91 7.44
CA GLN A 10 -8.79 5.30 6.29
C GLN A 10 -8.49 6.31 5.18
N LYS A 11 -9.41 7.25 4.94
CA LYS A 11 -9.18 8.33 3.95
C LYS A 11 -8.04 9.25 4.38
N ARG A 12 -7.96 9.63 5.67
CA ARG A 12 -6.82 10.43 6.19
C ARG A 12 -5.51 9.67 6.03
N PHE A 13 -5.50 8.39 6.35
CA PHE A 13 -4.34 7.53 6.14
C PHE A 13 -3.94 7.44 4.66
N HIS A 14 -4.89 7.33 3.73
CA HIS A 14 -4.60 7.39 2.29
C HIS A 14 -3.95 8.71 1.87
N CYS A 15 -4.37 9.84 2.44
CA CYS A 15 -3.72 11.13 2.20
C CYS A 15 -2.27 11.15 2.73
N GLN A 16 -2.02 10.62 3.93
CA GLN A 16 -0.67 10.48 4.48
C GLN A 16 0.20 9.60 3.57
N MET A 17 -0.31 8.44 3.15
CA MET A 17 0.39 7.56 2.21
C MET A 17 0.69 8.26 0.89
N ALA A 18 -0.29 8.97 0.31
CA ALA A 18 -0.10 9.69 -0.94
C ALA A 18 0.97 10.79 -0.85
N SER A 19 1.08 11.49 0.30
CA SER A 19 2.09 12.53 0.50
C SER A 19 3.53 12.02 0.46
N LEU A 20 3.75 10.71 0.66
CA LEU A 20 5.06 10.10 0.53
C LEU A 20 5.56 10.05 -0.92
N GLY A 21 4.67 10.20 -1.92
CA GLY A 21 4.99 9.96 -3.32
C GLY A 21 5.17 8.47 -3.64
N CYS A 22 5.55 8.17 -4.89
CA CYS A 22 5.64 6.79 -5.36
C CYS A 22 6.76 6.03 -4.64
N VAL A 23 6.39 5.00 -3.89
CA VAL A 23 7.38 4.20 -3.13
C VAL A 23 8.34 3.44 -4.05
N ALA A 24 7.89 2.99 -5.23
CA ALA A 24 8.74 2.32 -6.21
C ALA A 24 9.72 3.29 -6.89
N CYS A 25 9.30 4.52 -7.23
CA CYS A 25 10.23 5.54 -7.75
C CYS A 25 11.36 5.85 -6.75
N LYS A 26 11.08 5.84 -5.44
CA LYS A 26 12.10 6.07 -4.41
C LYS A 26 13.24 5.04 -4.46
N LYS A 27 12.95 3.78 -4.85
CA LYS A 27 13.98 2.75 -5.05
C LYS A 27 14.95 3.09 -6.17
N MET A 28 14.47 3.85 -7.14
CA MET A 28 15.25 4.41 -8.24
C MET A 28 15.82 5.80 -7.92
N ARG A 29 15.76 6.25 -6.65
CA ARG A 29 16.16 7.60 -6.20
C ARG A 29 15.40 8.75 -6.88
N ILE A 30 14.17 8.48 -7.34
CA ILE A 30 13.30 9.47 -7.98
C ILE A 30 12.13 9.79 -7.05
N PHE A 31 11.80 11.08 -6.92
CA PHE A 31 10.59 11.52 -6.24
C PHE A 31 9.47 11.83 -7.23
N THR A 32 8.37 11.08 -7.14
CA THR A 32 7.17 11.29 -7.96
C THR A 32 5.98 11.56 -7.04
N PRO A 33 5.48 12.81 -6.95
CA PRO A 33 4.44 13.17 -5.99
C PRO A 33 3.03 12.75 -6.44
N HIS A 34 2.79 12.59 -7.74
CA HIS A 34 1.49 12.22 -8.26
C HIS A 34 1.28 10.70 -8.21
N VAL A 35 0.43 10.25 -7.30
CA VAL A 35 0.19 8.84 -7.02
C VAL A 35 -1.29 8.52 -6.88
N SER A 36 -1.59 7.24 -6.99
CA SER A 36 -2.87 6.64 -6.64
C SER A 36 -2.66 5.53 -5.63
N ILE A 37 -3.70 5.24 -4.84
CA ILE A 37 -3.65 4.22 -3.81
C ILE A 37 -3.86 2.84 -4.43
N HIS A 38 -2.84 2.01 -4.28
CA HIS A 38 -2.83 0.61 -4.65
C HIS A 38 -3.23 -0.27 -3.46
N HIS A 39 -4.21 -1.17 -3.65
CA HIS A 39 -4.60 -2.13 -2.61
C HIS A 39 -3.85 -3.45 -2.79
N ILE A 40 -3.03 -3.84 -1.81
CA ILE A 40 -2.14 -5.01 -1.90
C ILE A 40 -2.95 -6.32 -1.91
N ASP A 41 -4.03 -6.38 -1.14
CA ASP A 41 -4.77 -7.62 -0.85
C ASP A 41 -6.28 -7.45 -1.07
N GLY A 42 -6.62 -6.87 -2.22
CA GLY A 42 -8.00 -6.63 -2.62
C GLY A 42 -8.68 -5.53 -1.81
N ARG A 43 -10.01 -5.38 -1.99
CA ARG A 43 -10.80 -4.25 -1.47
C ARG A 43 -11.91 -4.62 -0.49
N THR A 44 -11.98 -5.89 -0.07
CA THR A 44 -13.12 -6.41 0.73
C THR A 44 -12.73 -6.85 2.15
N LYS A 45 -11.47 -7.17 2.41
CA LYS A 45 -11.00 -7.63 3.72
C LYS A 45 -11.00 -6.49 4.75
N PRO A 46 -11.07 -6.77 6.07
CA PRO A 46 -11.05 -5.73 7.10
C PRO A 46 -9.87 -4.77 7.03
N TRP A 47 -8.69 -5.27 6.68
CA TRP A 47 -7.47 -4.47 6.54
C TRP A 47 -7.30 -3.84 5.15
N ALA A 48 -8.22 -4.05 4.21
CA ALA A 48 -8.00 -3.68 2.80
C ALA A 48 -7.57 -2.23 2.63
N HIS A 49 -8.25 -1.29 3.30
CA HIS A 49 -7.94 0.14 3.20
C HIS A 49 -6.79 0.58 4.11
N TRP A 50 -6.26 -0.29 4.96
CA TRP A 50 -5.07 -0.06 5.77
C TRP A 50 -3.81 -0.65 5.11
N LEU A 51 -3.97 -1.65 4.24
CA LEU A 51 -2.89 -2.35 3.55
C LEU A 51 -2.77 -1.89 2.08
N VAL A 52 -2.11 -0.75 1.89
CA VAL A 52 -2.05 -0.05 0.60
C VAL A 52 -0.67 0.53 0.30
N LEU A 53 -0.38 0.85 -0.97
CA LEU A 53 0.83 1.56 -1.40
C LEU A 53 0.50 2.84 -2.19
N PRO A 54 1.30 3.91 -2.06
CA PRO A 54 1.28 5.03 -2.97
C PRO A 54 2.11 4.71 -4.22
N LEU A 55 1.46 4.56 -5.38
CA LEU A 55 2.14 4.27 -6.66
C LEU A 55 1.76 5.29 -7.73
N CYS A 56 2.74 5.74 -8.51
CA CYS A 56 2.49 6.55 -9.70
C CYS A 56 1.86 5.71 -10.82
N GLY A 57 1.33 6.36 -11.86
CA GLY A 57 0.74 5.67 -13.02
C GLY A 57 1.60 4.51 -13.55
N PRO A 58 2.87 4.76 -13.95
CA PRO A 58 3.75 3.72 -14.51
C PRO A 58 4.04 2.54 -13.58
N HIS A 59 4.14 2.76 -12.26
CA HIS A 59 4.39 1.68 -11.29
C HIS A 59 3.09 1.01 -10.83
N HIS A 60 1.93 1.64 -11.02
CA HIS A 60 0.65 1.08 -10.62
C HIS A 60 0.01 0.25 -11.75
N GLN A 61 0.01 0.76 -12.97
CA GLN A 61 -0.56 0.12 -14.16
C GLN A 61 0.49 0.15 -15.28
N ASP A 62 0.52 -0.89 -16.10
CA ASP A 62 1.41 -0.89 -17.26
C ASP A 62 0.97 0.21 -18.24
N MET A 63 1.88 1.17 -18.45
CA MET A 63 1.71 2.25 -19.42
C MET A 63 2.78 2.20 -20.52
N GLY A 64 3.48 1.07 -20.68
CA GLY A 64 4.51 0.89 -21.71
C GLY A 64 5.79 1.70 -21.47
N ALA A 65 6.03 2.16 -20.24
CA ALA A 65 7.22 2.90 -19.89
C ALA A 65 8.45 1.97 -19.87
N LEU A 66 9.44 2.24 -20.74
CA LEU A 66 10.65 1.43 -20.85
C LEU A 66 11.41 1.38 -19.51
N GLY A 67 11.79 0.18 -19.09
CA GLY A 67 12.55 -0.05 -17.85
C GLY A 67 11.73 0.15 -16.57
N VAL A 68 10.41 0.30 -16.65
CA VAL A 68 9.51 0.40 -15.50
C VAL A 68 8.61 -0.82 -15.44
N PHE A 69 8.58 -1.51 -14.30
CA PHE A 69 7.67 -2.62 -14.08
C PHE A 69 6.48 -2.16 -13.26
N ALA A 70 5.28 -2.25 -13.82
CA ALA A 70 4.05 -1.99 -13.09
C ALA A 70 3.68 -3.18 -12.19
N VAL A 71 3.07 -2.91 -11.03
CA VAL A 71 2.51 -3.98 -10.19
C VAL A 71 1.36 -4.70 -10.89
N HIS A 72 0.56 -3.98 -11.70
CA HIS A 72 -0.46 -4.57 -12.56
C HIS A 72 -0.05 -4.45 -14.04
N PRO A 73 0.08 -5.57 -14.77
CA PRO A 73 -0.16 -6.95 -14.36
C PRO A 73 1.07 -7.67 -13.76
N TYR A 74 2.25 -7.03 -13.74
CA TYR A 74 3.54 -7.72 -13.54
C TYR A 74 4.03 -7.80 -12.10
N LYS A 75 3.14 -8.12 -11.15
CA LYS A 75 3.43 -8.16 -9.70
C LYS A 75 4.76 -8.83 -9.35
N ALA A 76 5.04 -10.03 -9.87
CA ALA A 76 6.26 -10.76 -9.55
C ALA A 76 7.53 -10.01 -9.98
N ARG A 77 7.51 -9.35 -11.14
CA ARG A 77 8.64 -8.53 -11.62
C ARG A 77 8.77 -7.24 -10.82
N PHE A 78 7.64 -6.58 -10.54
CA PHE A 78 7.60 -5.40 -9.67
C PHE A 78 8.25 -5.71 -8.31
N GLU A 79 7.85 -6.81 -7.67
CA GLU A 79 8.36 -7.19 -6.34
C GLU A 79 9.84 -7.60 -6.40
N SER A 80 10.29 -8.23 -7.49
CA SER A 80 11.71 -8.56 -7.69
C SER A 80 12.60 -7.33 -7.86
N GLU A 81 12.09 -6.27 -8.49
CA GLU A 81 12.88 -5.07 -8.80
C GLU A 81 12.89 -4.07 -7.63
N TYR A 82 11.72 -3.83 -7.02
CA TYR A 82 11.55 -2.74 -6.05
C TYR A 82 11.46 -3.23 -4.60
N GLY A 83 11.34 -4.54 -4.37
CA GLY A 83 11.00 -5.13 -3.08
C GLY A 83 9.53 -5.55 -3.02
N THR A 84 9.22 -6.48 -2.12
CA THR A 84 7.86 -7.00 -1.97
C THR A 84 6.89 -5.90 -1.56
N GLN A 85 5.62 -6.01 -1.93
CA GLN A 85 4.62 -5.02 -1.53
C GLN A 85 4.52 -4.84 -0.01
N LYS A 86 4.85 -5.88 0.77
CA LYS A 86 4.85 -5.80 2.24
C LYS A 86 6.06 -5.03 2.78
N GLU A 87 7.24 -5.23 2.20
CA GLU A 87 8.43 -4.45 2.57
C GLU A 87 8.23 -2.98 2.22
N LEU A 88 7.73 -2.69 1.02
CA LEU A 88 7.38 -1.34 0.59
C LEU A 88 6.33 -0.70 1.49
N PHE A 89 5.34 -1.48 1.96
CA PHE A 89 4.36 -1.01 2.93
C PHE A 89 5.02 -0.65 4.25
N ALA A 90 5.85 -1.53 4.80
CA ALA A 90 6.56 -1.29 6.06
C ALA A 90 7.45 -0.04 5.98
N GLU A 91 8.14 0.17 4.86
CA GLU A 91 8.93 1.38 4.61
C GLU A 91 8.08 2.65 4.55
N CYS A 92 6.88 2.58 3.96
CA CYS A 92 5.96 3.72 3.96
C CYS A 92 5.50 4.05 5.38
N ILE A 93 5.13 3.04 6.16
CA ILE A 93 4.68 3.25 7.55
C ILE A 93 5.80 3.82 8.42
N GLY A 94 7.04 3.37 8.25
CA GLY A 94 8.19 3.92 8.97
C GLY A 94 8.53 5.39 8.64
N GLN A 95 7.97 5.94 7.56
CA GLN A 95 8.12 7.35 7.19
C GLN A 95 6.98 8.24 7.70
N LEU A 96 5.95 7.67 8.33
CA LEU A 96 4.86 8.45 8.91
C LEU A 96 5.20 8.83 10.35
N ASP A 97 4.97 10.10 10.72
CA ASP A 97 5.21 10.58 12.09
C ASP A 97 4.27 9.92 13.12
N ASN A 98 3.03 9.66 12.72
CA ASN A 98 2.00 9.05 13.56
C ASN A 98 1.14 8.08 12.73
N PRO A 99 1.65 6.88 12.42
CA PRO A 99 0.91 5.89 11.66
C PRO A 99 -0.26 5.32 12.49
N PRO A 100 -1.41 5.03 11.87
CA PRO A 100 -2.54 4.38 12.55
C PRO A 100 -2.13 3.04 13.16
N ALA A 101 -2.68 2.71 14.34
CA ALA A 101 -2.42 1.45 15.03
C ALA A 101 -2.79 0.23 14.17
N GLU A 102 -3.85 0.36 13.38
CA GLU A 102 -4.29 -0.65 12.40
C GLU A 102 -3.23 -0.94 11.35
N ALA A 103 -2.55 0.10 10.86
CA ALA A 103 -1.49 -0.06 9.86
C ALA A 103 -0.21 -0.66 10.49
N LEU A 104 0.14 -0.23 11.71
CA LEU A 104 1.25 -0.79 12.48
C LEU A 104 1.06 -2.28 12.77
N ALA A 105 -0.15 -2.69 13.15
CA ALA A 105 -0.48 -4.09 13.44
C ALA A 105 -0.24 -5.02 12.24
N LEU A 106 -0.34 -4.49 11.01
CA LEU A 106 -0.12 -5.26 9.77
C LEU A 106 1.36 -5.54 9.49
N ILE A 107 2.29 -4.77 10.07
CA ILE A 107 3.74 -5.01 9.96
C ILE A 107 4.21 -5.99 11.02
N ALA A 108 3.68 -5.87 12.24
CA ALA A 108 4.06 -6.71 13.37
C ALA A 108 3.49 -8.15 13.29
N SER A 109 2.52 -8.39 12.40
CA SER A 109 1.82 -9.68 12.31
C SER A 109 2.45 -10.62 11.28
N PRO A 110 2.79 -11.87 11.65
CA PRO A 110 3.12 -12.90 10.68
C PRO A 110 1.97 -13.09 9.68
N ALA A 111 2.28 -13.37 8.40
CA ALA A 111 1.30 -13.47 7.33
C ALA A 111 0.12 -14.43 7.64
N ALA A 112 0.38 -15.51 8.39
CA ALA A 112 -0.63 -16.48 8.81
C ALA A 112 -1.66 -15.92 9.81
N LYS A 113 -1.34 -14.86 10.55
CA LYS A 113 -2.20 -14.29 11.60
C LYS A 113 -3.21 -13.27 11.05
N LEU A 114 -2.90 -12.58 9.95
CA LEU A 114 -3.83 -11.65 9.29
C LEU A 114 -5.13 -12.35 8.89
N ALA A 115 -5.04 -13.57 8.34
CA ALA A 115 -6.21 -14.34 7.91
C ALA A 115 -7.22 -14.61 9.04
N GLY A 116 -6.79 -14.58 10.31
CA GLY A 116 -7.63 -14.78 11.49
C GLY A 116 -8.04 -13.50 12.23
N MET A 117 -7.54 -12.32 11.81
CA MET A 117 -7.90 -11.06 12.46
C MET A 117 -9.35 -10.69 12.13
N LYS A 118 -10.23 -10.83 13.13
CA LYS A 118 -11.65 -10.49 13.00
C LYS A 118 -11.84 -8.99 12.82
N LYS A 119 -12.95 -8.61 12.16
CA LYS A 119 -13.37 -7.23 11.87
C LYS A 119 -13.20 -6.26 13.05
N ALA A 120 -13.51 -6.72 14.27
CA ALA A 120 -13.42 -5.95 15.51
C ALA A 120 -12.03 -5.37 15.82
N ALA A 121 -10.94 -5.99 15.33
CA ALA A 121 -9.57 -5.48 15.54
C ALA A 121 -9.23 -4.24 14.70
N PHE A 122 -10.06 -3.92 13.69
CA PHE A 122 -9.82 -2.84 12.72
C PHE A 122 -10.97 -1.81 12.68
N GLU A 123 -11.89 -1.87 13.64
CA GLU A 123 -13.07 -1.00 13.74
C GLU A 123 -13.01 0.00 14.90
N ALA A 124 -11.87 0.11 15.58
CA ALA A 124 -11.69 1.04 16.70
C ALA A 124 -11.10 2.39 16.23
N ALA A 125 -11.86 3.18 15.45
CA ALA A 125 -11.68 4.62 15.24
C ALA A 125 -12.84 5.25 14.44
#